data_AF-A0A838TM89-F1
#
_entry.id   AF-A0A838TM89-F1
#
_cell.length_a   1.000
_cell.length_b   1.000
_cell.length_c   1.000
_cell.angle_alpha   90.00
_cell.angle_beta   90.00
_cell.angle_gamma   90.00
#
_symmetry.space_group_name_H-M   'P 1'
#
loop_
_entity.id
_entity.type
_entity.pdbx_description
1 polymer ?
#
loop_
_entity_poly.entity_id
_entity_poly.type
_entity_poly.pdbx_seq_one_letter_code
_entity_poly.pdbx_strand_id
1 'polypeptide(L)'
;MSDISLNGGEISILKTVGLGGGMMAGAQLADRTDEMESAEFLDTLVGLTSQDYIVSNKVNVRTMDDVKSASFRVNPAHARDLKGAVYPSRQKAETGRRKRRS
;
A
#
# COMPACT_ATOMS: atom_id res chain seq x y z
N MET A 1 18.91 -0.08 -1.49
CA MET A 1 17.56 0.37 -1.87
C MET A 1 16.82 -0.89 -2.24
N SER A 2 15.74 -1.22 -1.54
CA SER A 2 14.88 -2.33 -1.95
C SER A 2 14.13 -1.86 -3.19
N ASP A 3 14.43 -2.42 -4.35
CA ASP A 3 13.68 -2.14 -5.58
C ASP A 3 12.31 -2.82 -5.48
N ILE A 4 11.39 -2.19 -4.75
CA ILE A 4 9.99 -2.63 -4.70
C ILE A 4 9.40 -2.40 -6.09
N SER A 5 9.10 -3.50 -6.78
CA SER A 5 8.35 -3.51 -8.02
C SER A 5 6.87 -3.71 -7.69
N LEU A 6 6.03 -2.73 -8.06
CA LEU A 6 4.58 -2.78 -7.84
C LEU A 6 3.86 -2.75 -9.18
N ASN A 7 2.83 -3.59 -9.32
CA ASN A 7 1.91 -3.54 -10.46
C ASN A 7 0.78 -2.51 -10.23
N GLY A 8 -0.08 -2.32 -11.24
CA GLY A 8 -1.17 -1.34 -11.20
C GLY A 8 -2.19 -1.57 -10.08
N GLY A 9 -2.58 -2.83 -9.84
CA GLY A 9 -3.52 -3.21 -8.79
C GLY A 9 -2.93 -2.98 -7.40
N GLU A 10 -1.67 -3.38 -7.19
CA GLU A 10 -0.94 -3.17 -5.93
C GLU A 10 -0.83 -1.68 -5.60
N ILE A 11 -0.48 -0.86 -6.58
CA ILE A 11 -0.41 0.61 -6.44
C ILE A 11 -1.78 1.18 -6.07
N SER A 12 -2.86 0.68 -6.70
CA SER A 12 -4.23 1.12 -6.43
C SER A 12 -4.62 0.84 -4.97
N ILE A 13 -4.44 -0.41 -4.50
CA ILE A 13 -4.74 -0.80 -3.11
C ILE A 13 -3.90 0.03 -2.12
N LEU A 14 -2.59 0.17 -2.34
CA LEU A 14 -1.71 0.94 -1.44
C LEU A 14 -2.10 2.42 -1.33
N LYS A 15 -2.52 3.04 -2.45
CA LYS A 15 -3.05 4.41 -2.45
C LYS A 15 -4.34 4.52 -1.65
N THR A 16 -5.23 3.55 -1.80
CA THR A 16 -6.54 3.55 -1.15
C THR A 16 -6.45 3.29 0.36
N VAL A 17 -5.64 2.30 0.78
CA VAL A 17 -5.34 2.04 2.21
C VAL A 17 -4.67 3.24 2.86
N GLY A 18 -3.78 3.90 2.10
CA GLY A 18 -3.05 5.07 2.56
C GLY A 18 -1.74 4.71 3.23
N LEU A 19 -0.69 5.45 2.87
CA LEU A 19 0.68 5.24 3.34
C LEU A 19 0.97 5.88 4.72
N GLY A 20 -0.06 6.41 5.39
CA GLY A 20 0.04 7.12 6.67
C GLY A 20 0.01 6.22 7.91
N GLY A 21 -0.16 4.91 7.75
CA GLY A 21 -0.18 3.92 8.84
C GLY A 21 -1.50 3.84 9.63
N GLY A 22 -2.49 4.65 9.28
CA GLY A 22 -3.85 4.53 9.82
C GLY A 22 -4.51 3.22 9.40
N MET A 23 -5.33 2.64 10.29
CA MET A 23 -6.12 1.46 9.93
C MET A 23 -7.33 1.88 9.11
N MET A 24 -7.55 1.19 8.01
CA MET A 24 -8.71 1.33 7.15
C MET A 24 -9.59 0.08 7.27
N ALA A 25 -10.90 0.28 7.43
CA ALA A 25 -11.86 -0.81 7.42
C ALA A 25 -11.88 -1.49 6.05
N GLY A 26 -11.86 -2.83 6.02
CA GLY A 26 -11.79 -3.60 4.79
C GLY A 26 -13.03 -3.48 3.90
N ALA A 27 -14.22 -3.26 4.50
CA ALA A 27 -15.43 -2.95 3.72
C ALA A 27 -15.25 -1.65 2.93
N GLN A 28 -14.78 -0.59 3.60
CA GLN A 28 -14.49 0.70 2.95
C GLN A 28 -13.36 0.58 1.92
N LEU A 29 -12.39 -0.31 2.14
CA LEU A 29 -11.32 -0.57 1.17
C LEU A 29 -11.90 -1.19 -0.10
N ALA A 30 -12.70 -2.25 0.04
CA ALA A 30 -13.35 -2.92 -1.09
C ALA A 30 -14.25 -1.96 -1.88
N ASP A 31 -15.06 -1.14 -1.20
CA ASP A 31 -15.94 -0.17 -1.84
C ASP A 31 -15.18 0.90 -2.65
N ARG A 32 -13.98 1.27 -2.20
CA ARG A 32 -13.14 2.28 -2.88
C ARG A 32 -12.28 1.70 -4.01
N THR A 33 -12.25 0.39 -4.15
CA THR A 33 -11.56 -0.34 -5.22
C THR A 33 -12.53 -1.09 -6.12
N ASP A 34 -13.80 -0.65 -6.19
CA ASP A 34 -14.89 -1.28 -6.97
C ASP A 34 -14.57 -1.46 -8.47
N GLU A 35 -13.67 -0.64 -9.03
CA GLU A 35 -13.21 -0.81 -10.42
C GLU A 35 -12.40 -2.11 -10.65
N MET A 36 -11.97 -2.79 -9.57
CA MET A 36 -11.21 -4.04 -9.61
C MET A 36 -12.13 -5.22 -9.33
N GLU A 37 -12.03 -6.29 -10.12
CA GLU A 37 -12.83 -7.49 -9.89
C GLU A 37 -12.54 -8.08 -8.49
N SER A 38 -13.56 -8.58 -7.81
CA SER A 38 -13.43 -9.04 -6.41
C SER A 38 -12.37 -10.14 -6.22
N ALA A 39 -12.21 -11.01 -7.22
CA ALA A 39 -11.17 -12.05 -7.19
C ALA A 39 -9.77 -11.44 -7.33
N GLU A 40 -9.57 -10.53 -8.29
CA GLU A 40 -8.31 -9.81 -8.49
C GLU A 40 -7.95 -8.97 -7.26
N PHE A 41 -8.93 -8.28 -6.68
CA PHE A 41 -8.74 -7.50 -5.46
C PHE A 41 -8.28 -8.39 -4.30
N LEU A 42 -8.94 -9.53 -4.08
CA LEU A 42 -8.61 -10.45 -3.01
C LEU A 42 -7.20 -11.02 -3.20
N ASP A 43 -6.88 -11.49 -4.40
CA ASP A 43 -5.55 -12.04 -4.73
C ASP A 43 -4.46 -11.00 -4.54
N THR A 44 -4.69 -9.76 -4.99
CA THR A 44 -3.73 -8.65 -4.82
C THR A 44 -3.54 -8.29 -3.35
N LEU A 45 -4.63 -8.18 -2.57
CA LEU A 45 -4.56 -7.85 -1.15
C LEU A 45 -3.84 -8.95 -0.34
N VAL A 46 -4.12 -10.22 -0.64
CA VAL A 46 -3.42 -11.36 -0.05
C VAL A 46 -1.95 -11.36 -0.44
N GLY A 47 -1.63 -11.05 -1.69
CA GLY A 47 -0.24 -10.88 -2.16
C GLY A 47 0.50 -9.80 -1.39
N LEU A 48 -0.08 -8.61 -1.24
CA LEU A 48 0.50 -7.49 -0.47
C LEU A 48 0.66 -7.83 1.02
N THR A 49 -0.27 -8.59 1.59
CA THR A 49 -0.18 -9.05 2.98
C THR A 49 0.92 -10.11 3.15
N SER A 50 1.05 -11.02 2.18
CA SER A 50 2.09 -12.07 2.18
C SER A 50 3.50 -11.51 2.01
N GLN A 51 3.63 -10.39 1.29
CA GLN A 51 4.88 -9.62 1.17
C GLN A 51 5.17 -8.72 2.38
N ASP A 52 4.32 -8.74 3.41
CA ASP A 52 4.40 -7.90 4.60
C ASP A 52 4.31 -6.38 4.32
N TYR A 53 3.77 -6.00 3.15
CA TYR A 53 3.55 -4.59 2.80
C TYR A 53 2.28 -4.03 3.44
N ILE A 54 1.27 -4.88 3.62
CA ILE A 54 0.02 -4.58 4.32
C ILE A 54 -0.10 -5.48 5.54
N VAL A 55 -0.49 -4.90 6.67
CA VAL A 55 -0.80 -5.61 7.90
C VAL A 55 -2.31 -5.62 8.09
N SER A 56 -2.87 -6.82 8.29
CA SER A 56 -4.26 -7.02 8.70
C SER A 56 -4.35 -7.23 10.22
N ASN A 57 -5.48 -6.86 10.82
CA ASN A 57 -5.81 -7.27 12.19
C ASN A 57 -6.28 -8.73 12.29
N LYS A 58 -6.59 -9.37 11.16
CA LYS A 58 -6.96 -10.79 11.09
C LYS A 58 -5.82 -11.63 10.56
N VAL A 59 -5.68 -12.84 11.12
CA VAL A 59 -4.61 -13.79 10.73
C VAL A 59 -4.90 -14.50 9.41
N ASN A 60 -6.18 -14.76 9.11
CA ASN A 60 -6.60 -15.45 7.88
C ASN A 60 -7.64 -14.61 7.16
N VAL A 61 -7.28 -14.09 5.99
CA VAL A 61 -8.18 -13.42 5.04
C VAL A 61 -8.18 -14.25 3.77
N ARG A 62 -9.28 -14.97 3.50
CA ARG A 62 -9.39 -15.88 2.35
C ARG A 62 -10.61 -15.64 1.48
N THR A 63 -11.54 -14.81 1.96
CA THR A 63 -12.80 -14.50 1.29
C THR A 63 -13.08 -13.00 1.37
N MET A 64 -13.97 -12.50 0.51
CA MET A 64 -14.39 -11.10 0.57
C MET A 64 -15.11 -10.75 1.89
N ASP A 65 -15.76 -11.72 2.53
CA ASP A 65 -16.37 -11.50 3.85
C ASP A 65 -15.32 -11.34 4.95
N ASP A 66 -14.21 -12.09 4.86
CA ASP A 66 -13.06 -11.89 5.74
C ASP A 66 -12.44 -10.52 5.55
N VAL A 67 -12.30 -10.07 4.29
CA VAL A 67 -11.84 -8.70 3.97
C VAL A 67 -12.75 -7.68 4.63
N LYS A 68 -14.06 -7.75 4.37
CA LYS A 68 -15.03 -6.76 4.84
C LYS A 68 -15.06 -6.62 6.36
N SER A 69 -14.77 -7.70 7.07
CA SER A 69 -14.71 -7.77 8.53
C SER A 69 -13.33 -7.53 9.13
N ALA A 70 -12.30 -7.30 8.30
CA ALA A 70 -10.95 -6.98 8.73
C ALA A 70 -10.66 -5.47 8.63
N SER A 71 -9.51 -5.07 9.17
CA SER A 71 -8.93 -3.74 9.01
C SER A 71 -7.48 -3.88 8.55
N PHE A 72 -7.07 -3.00 7.64
CA PHE A 72 -5.78 -3.05 6.98
C PHE A 72 -5.02 -1.75 7.16
N ARG A 73 -3.69 -1.83 7.24
CA ARG A 73 -2.79 -0.67 7.19
C ARG A 73 -1.50 -1.04 6.48
N VAL A 74 -0.82 -0.05 5.93
CA VAL A 74 0.55 -0.26 5.42
C VAL A 74 1.49 -0.58 6.56
N ASN A 75 2.39 -1.54 6.35
CA ASN A 75 3.44 -1.86 7.31
C ASN A 75 4.40 -0.67 7.48
N PRO A 76 4.57 -0.12 8.70
CA PRO A 76 5.48 0.99 8.96
C PRO A 76 6.94 0.70 8.54
N ALA A 77 7.37 -0.56 8.57
CA ALA A 77 8.72 -0.96 8.15
C ALA A 77 8.98 -0.70 6.66
N HIS A 78 7.95 -0.82 5.83
CA HIS A 78 8.04 -0.65 4.36
C HIS A 78 7.45 0.67 3.87
N ALA A 79 6.80 1.46 4.73
CA ALA A 79 6.05 2.65 4.33
C ALA A 79 6.88 3.68 3.54
N ARG A 80 8.17 3.87 3.88
CA ARG A 80 9.06 4.78 3.17
C ARG A 80 9.36 4.32 1.74
N ASP A 81 9.68 3.04 1.59
CA ASP A 81 10.06 2.46 0.31
C ASP A 81 8.82 2.33 -0.60
N LEU A 82 7.69 1.88 -0.04
CA LEU A 82 6.39 1.84 -0.73
C LEU A 82 5.96 3.22 -1.21
N LYS A 83 6.20 4.28 -0.43
CA LYS A 83 5.93 5.66 -0.87
C LYS A 83 6.79 6.07 -2.06
N GLY A 84 8.05 5.64 -2.10
CA GLY A 84 8.93 5.86 -3.25
C GLY A 84 8.45 5.12 -4.50
N ALA A 85 8.03 3.87 -4.36
CA ALA A 85 7.54 3.03 -5.45
C ALA A 85 6.17 3.49 -5.98
N VAL A 86 5.25 3.92 -5.11
CA VAL A 86 3.91 4.42 -5.48
C VAL A 86 3.97 5.81 -6.12
N TYR A 87 4.96 6.64 -5.76
CA TYR A 87 5.14 8.01 -6.27
C TYR A 87 6.56 8.25 -6.79
N PRO A 88 6.97 7.61 -7.90
CA PRO A 88 8.34 7.71 -8.42
C PRO A 88 8.74 9.14 -8.77
N SER A 89 7.79 9.95 -9.28
CA SER A 89 8.01 11.35 -9.68
C SER A 89 8.27 12.32 -8.50
N ARG A 90 8.07 11.90 -7.24
CA ARG A 90 8.31 12.71 -6.04
C ARG A 90 9.71 12.53 -5.46
N GLN A 91 10.56 11.71 -6.06
CA GLN A 91 11.99 11.76 -5.82
C GLN A 91 12.51 13.09 -6.38
N LYS A 92 12.32 14.17 -5.61
CA LYS A 92 12.99 15.45 -5.86
C LYS A 92 14.45 15.12 -6.12
N ALA A 93 14.94 15.53 -7.28
CA ALA A 93 16.37 15.59 -7.53
C ALA A 93 17.03 16.19 -6.29
N GLU A 94 18.01 15.49 -5.73
CA GLU A 94 18.82 15.94 -4.60
C GLU A 94 19.75 17.06 -5.08
N THR A 95 19.19 18.14 -5.65
CA THR A 95 19.98 19.25 -6.18
C THR A 95 20.31 20.20 -5.05
N GLY A 96 21.54 20.04 -4.56
CA GLY A 96 22.38 21.18 -4.25
C GLY A 96 22.24 21.70 -2.82
N ARG A 97 23.08 21.14 -1.94
CA ARG A 97 23.67 21.83 -0.80
C ARG A 97 24.24 23.18 -1.29
N ARG A 98 23.44 24.24 -1.25
CA ARG A 98 23.86 25.61 -1.59
C ARG A 98 24.82 26.06 -0.49
N LYS A 99 26.12 25.80 -0.68
CA LYS A 99 27.20 26.38 0.13
C LYS A 99 26.96 27.90 0.18
N ARG A 100 26.63 28.43 1.36
CA ARG A 100 26.82 29.85 1.67
C ARG A 100 28.29 30.17 1.36
N ARG A 101 28.54 30.98 0.32
CA ARG A 101 29.81 31.68 0.21
C ARG A 101 29.68 32.95 1.06
N SER A 102 30.66 33.12 1.94
CA SER A 102 30.93 34.30 2.76
C SER A 102 31.05 35.55 1.92
#